data_AF-A0AA36BLJ9-F1
#
_entry.id   AF-A0AA36BLJ9-F1
#
_cell.length_a   1.000
_cell.length_b   1.000
_cell.length_c   1.000
_cell.angle_alpha   90.00
_cell.angle_beta   90.00
_cell.angle_gamma   90.00
#
_symmetry.space_group_name_H-M   'P 1'
#
loop_
_entity.id
_entity.type
_entity.pdbx_description
1 polymer ?
#
loop_
_entity_poly.entity_id
_entity_poly.type
_entity_poly.pdbx_seq_one_letter_code
_entity_poly.pdbx_strand_id
1 'polypeptide(L)'
;MQLHCRTTCHIREFLLDYDKSKVDAALRPYSLIAFDTKLQKIKSKYNNPRSLTTRLNLSELSQEIKLRPPFQISAHQIQPELLNDKKNGAVLSRYVSAGIGGRYIPLGVSGCTALFMSALCSALHLLHGFNVLGTGVVDVYDEDFTQYAAAFFISFFLTGFQIYLMLVPVKKKTALAGATLASICLCQLYVWEYKNSIIATLFYVAVASFTTFIICTRRLEEKQKQYML
;
A
#
# COMPACT_ATOMS: atom_id res chain seq x y z
N MET A 1 -4.22 -16.92 19.72
CA MET A 1 -3.18 -16.89 20.78
C MET A 1 -2.41 -18.20 20.96
N GLN A 2 -3.04 -19.37 20.99
CA GLN A 2 -2.32 -20.63 21.30
C GLN A 2 -1.30 -21.10 20.25
N LEU A 3 -1.43 -20.68 18.98
CA LEU A 3 -0.51 -21.09 17.92
C LEU A 3 0.83 -20.31 17.92
N HIS A 4 0.85 -19.07 18.42
CA HIS A 4 2.07 -18.23 18.38
C HIS A 4 3.02 -18.49 19.58
N CYS A 5 2.47 -18.95 20.71
CA CYS A 5 3.25 -19.36 21.87
C CYS A 5 3.89 -20.76 21.69
N ARG A 6 3.31 -21.60 20.81
CA ARG A 6 3.84 -22.94 20.51
C ARG A 6 5.19 -22.87 19.81
N THR A 7 5.34 -22.01 18.80
CA THR A 7 6.55 -21.92 17.96
C THR A 7 7.74 -21.26 18.65
N THR A 8 7.53 -20.29 19.53
CA THR A 8 8.61 -19.57 20.24
C THR A 8 9.28 -20.40 21.32
N CYS A 9 8.54 -21.28 22.01
CA CYS A 9 9.12 -22.18 23.01
C CYS A 9 10.03 -23.25 22.37
N HIS A 10 9.63 -23.79 21.20
CA HIS A 10 10.42 -24.78 20.46
C HIS A 10 11.78 -24.22 19.97
N ILE A 11 11.83 -22.96 19.53
CA ILE A 11 13.07 -22.32 19.05
C ILE A 11 14.05 -22.08 20.20
N ARG A 12 13.55 -21.69 21.39
CA ARG A 12 14.40 -21.43 22.56
C ARG A 12 15.02 -22.71 23.12
N GLU A 13 14.27 -23.80 23.23
CA GLU A 13 14.83 -25.07 23.69
C GLU A 13 15.79 -25.69 22.67
N PHE A 14 15.53 -25.51 21.36
CA PHE A 14 16.47 -25.94 20.31
C PHE A 14 17.81 -25.18 20.37
N LEU A 15 17.78 -23.86 20.61
CA LEU A 15 18.99 -23.04 20.76
C LEU A 15 19.79 -23.33 22.04
N LEU A 16 19.14 -23.86 23.09
CA LEU A 16 19.79 -24.20 24.35
C LEU A 16 20.48 -25.58 24.29
N ASP A 17 19.88 -26.55 23.59
CA ASP A 17 20.42 -27.91 23.45
C ASP A 17 21.43 -28.05 22.30
N TYR A 18 21.33 -27.22 21.25
CA TYR A 18 22.18 -27.30 20.07
C TYR A 18 22.91 -25.97 19.81
N ASP A 19 24.22 -26.01 20.00
CA ASP A 19 25.10 -24.90 19.63
C ASP A 19 25.16 -24.72 18.11
N LYS A 20 25.22 -23.47 17.64
CA LYS A 20 25.14 -23.09 16.22
C LYS A 20 26.16 -23.84 15.36
N SER A 21 27.34 -24.11 15.91
CA SER A 21 28.43 -24.83 15.24
C SER A 21 28.07 -26.26 14.84
N LYS A 22 27.17 -26.95 15.57
CA LYS A 22 26.73 -28.32 15.25
C LYS A 22 25.61 -28.37 14.22
N VAL A 23 24.81 -27.31 14.15
CA VAL A 23 23.75 -27.15 13.14
C VAL A 23 24.37 -26.81 11.78
N ASP A 24 25.42 -25.99 11.77
CA ASP A 24 26.10 -25.58 10.54
C ASP A 24 27.01 -26.70 9.96
N ALA A 25 27.54 -27.58 10.82
CA ALA A 25 28.30 -28.76 10.41
C ALA A 25 27.42 -29.92 9.87
N ALA A 26 26.09 -29.79 9.92
CA ALA A 26 25.17 -30.83 9.48
C ALA A 26 24.99 -30.84 7.95
N LEU A 27 25.74 -31.71 7.28
CA LEU A 27 25.70 -31.85 5.81
C LEU A 27 24.59 -32.79 5.29
N ARG A 28 23.95 -33.60 6.16
CA ARG A 28 22.91 -34.57 5.74
C ARG A 28 21.50 -34.15 6.18
N PRO A 29 20.48 -34.34 5.33
CA PRO A 29 19.09 -34.26 5.75
C PRO A 29 18.83 -35.19 6.95
N TYR A 30 18.12 -34.70 7.98
CA TYR A 30 17.77 -35.43 9.22
C TYR A 30 18.91 -35.78 10.18
N SER A 31 20.04 -35.07 10.14
CA SER A 31 21.15 -35.23 11.10
C SER A 31 20.76 -35.03 12.58
N LEU A 32 19.63 -34.37 12.85
CA LEU A 32 19.12 -34.02 14.19
C LEU A 32 17.88 -34.84 14.61
N ILE A 33 17.71 -36.04 14.08
CA ILE A 33 16.56 -36.91 14.40
C ILE A 33 16.39 -37.22 15.90
N ALA A 34 17.47 -37.14 16.69
CA ALA A 34 17.40 -37.27 18.15
C ALA A 34 16.61 -36.14 18.84
N PHE A 35 16.51 -34.96 18.21
CA PHE A 35 15.66 -33.87 18.70
C PHE A 35 14.18 -34.18 18.51
N ASP A 36 13.82 -35.04 17.56
CA ASP A 36 12.43 -35.34 17.23
C ASP A 36 11.72 -36.07 18.39
N THR A 37 12.44 -36.92 19.12
CA THR A 37 11.93 -37.56 20.35
C THR A 37 11.73 -36.55 21.48
N LYS A 38 12.59 -35.53 21.60
CA LYS A 38 12.41 -34.42 22.55
C LYS A 38 11.21 -33.56 22.15
N LEU A 39 11.06 -33.26 20.86
CA LEU A 39 9.95 -32.50 20.31
C LEU A 39 8.61 -33.19 20.58
N GLN A 40 8.54 -34.51 20.43
CA GLN A 40 7.35 -35.30 20.73
C GLN A 40 7.01 -35.29 22.23
N LYS A 41 8.02 -35.35 23.13
CA LYS A 41 7.80 -35.22 24.59
C LYS A 41 7.26 -33.85 24.98
N ILE A 42 7.82 -32.78 24.41
CA ILE A 42 7.35 -31.41 24.61
C ILE A 42 5.90 -31.29 24.10
N LYS A 43 5.64 -31.77 22.88
CA LYS A 43 4.29 -31.75 22.29
C LYS A 43 3.27 -32.49 23.18
N SER A 44 3.62 -33.64 23.74
CA SER A 44 2.77 -34.39 24.68
C SER A 44 2.50 -33.62 25.98
N LYS A 45 3.53 -33.00 26.57
CA LYS A 45 3.40 -32.18 27.80
C LYS A 45 2.48 -30.98 27.61
N TYR A 46 2.56 -30.31 26.46
CA TYR A 46 1.68 -29.19 26.11
C TYR A 46 0.30 -29.60 25.59
N ASN A 47 0.12 -30.86 25.15
CA ASN A 47 -1.16 -31.39 24.69
C ASN A 47 -1.98 -32.03 25.83
N ASN A 48 -1.44 -32.10 27.04
CA ASN A 48 -2.15 -32.57 28.22
C ASN A 48 -2.73 -31.37 29.01
N PRO A 49 -4.05 -31.12 28.96
CA PRO A 49 -4.68 -29.97 29.61
C PRO A 49 -4.55 -29.97 31.14
N ARG A 50 -4.10 -31.08 31.74
CA ARG A 50 -3.79 -31.17 33.18
C ARG A 50 -2.45 -30.54 33.59
N SER A 51 -1.55 -30.22 32.66
CA SER A 51 -0.18 -29.72 32.96
C SER A 51 -0.03 -28.20 32.88
N LEU A 52 -1.03 -27.45 32.38
CA LEU A 52 -0.97 -25.99 32.22
C LEU A 52 -1.96 -25.26 33.13
N THR A 53 -2.16 -25.76 34.34
CA THR A 53 -2.81 -25.01 35.43
C THR A 53 -1.78 -24.28 36.29
N THR A 54 -0.83 -23.57 35.67
CA THR A 54 -0.31 -22.37 36.34
C THR A 54 -1.47 -21.39 36.38
N ARG A 55 -2.07 -21.25 37.56
CA ARG A 55 -3.16 -20.35 37.88
C ARG A 55 -2.83 -18.94 37.43
N LEU A 56 -3.26 -18.56 36.23
CA LEU A 56 -3.26 -17.18 35.79
C LEU A 56 -4.40 -16.48 36.54
N ASN A 57 -4.04 -15.89 37.67
CA ASN A 57 -4.96 -15.08 38.44
C ASN A 57 -5.16 -13.75 37.71
N LEU A 58 -6.33 -13.59 37.09
CA LEU A 58 -6.68 -12.39 36.30
C LEU A 58 -6.55 -11.09 37.10
N SER A 59 -6.63 -11.14 38.44
CA SER A 59 -6.44 -9.98 39.30
C SER A 59 -4.98 -9.53 39.41
N GLU A 60 -4.01 -10.47 39.47
CA GLU A 60 -2.58 -10.13 39.47
C GLU A 60 -2.14 -9.56 38.13
N LEU A 61 -2.61 -10.14 37.01
CA LEU A 61 -2.27 -9.65 35.67
C LEU A 61 -2.79 -8.23 35.44
N SER A 62 -4.00 -7.94 35.93
CA SER A 62 -4.61 -6.60 35.92
C SER A 62 -3.79 -5.60 36.74
N GLN A 63 -3.29 -6.00 37.91
CA GLN A 63 -2.45 -5.13 38.74
C GLN A 63 -1.06 -4.91 38.12
N GLU A 64 -0.43 -5.91 37.52
CA GLU A 64 0.88 -5.77 36.88
C GLU A 64 0.84 -4.80 35.68
N ILE A 65 -0.20 -4.88 34.85
CA ILE A 65 -0.42 -3.95 33.72
C ILE A 65 -0.63 -2.51 34.21
N LYS A 66 -1.28 -2.33 35.37
CA LYS A 66 -1.50 -1.01 35.97
C LYS A 66 -0.22 -0.42 36.59
N LEU A 67 0.65 -1.28 37.12
CA LEU A 67 1.92 -0.89 37.76
C LEU A 67 3.05 -0.61 36.75
N ARG A 68 2.99 -1.20 35.54
CA ARG A 68 3.94 -0.93 34.46
C ARG A 68 3.21 -0.65 33.14
N PRO A 69 2.73 0.58 32.92
CA PRO A 69 2.15 0.94 31.64
C PRO A 69 3.19 0.77 30.51
N PRO A 70 2.82 0.23 29.35
CA PRO A 70 3.73 0.06 28.23
C PRO A 70 4.30 1.41 27.80
N PHE A 71 5.63 1.50 27.77
CA PHE A 71 6.36 2.71 27.43
C PHE A 71 5.95 3.23 26.05
N GLN A 72 5.37 4.43 26.00
CA GLN A 72 5.01 5.08 24.75
C GLN A 72 6.27 5.65 24.09
N ILE A 73 6.77 4.95 23.08
CA ILE A 73 7.89 5.44 22.27
C ILE A 73 7.34 6.53 21.35
N SER A 74 7.77 7.77 21.60
CA SER A 74 7.41 8.93 20.79
C SER A 74 8.24 8.97 19.52
N ALA A 75 7.65 9.41 18.40
CA ALA A 75 8.23 9.33 17.05
C ALA A 75 9.61 10.00 16.90
N HIS A 76 9.99 10.88 17.82
CA HIS A 76 11.30 11.52 17.90
C HIS A 76 12.43 10.55 18.31
N GLN A 77 12.14 9.45 19.02
CA GLN A 77 13.15 8.47 19.44
C GLN A 77 13.53 7.47 18.33
N ILE A 78 12.92 7.55 17.15
CA ILE A 78 13.16 6.66 16.00
C ILE A 78 14.06 7.35 14.96
N GLN A 79 14.82 8.37 15.36
CA GLN A 79 15.84 8.95 14.50
C GLN A 79 17.15 8.22 14.80
N PRO A 80 17.67 7.36 13.88
CA PRO A 80 19.00 6.84 14.05
C PRO A 80 19.95 8.01 13.81
N GLU A 81 20.68 8.41 14.86
CA GLU A 81 21.88 9.22 14.70
C GLU A 81 22.81 8.47 13.74
N LEU A 82 22.79 8.90 12.49
CA LEU A 82 23.83 8.59 11.52
C LEU A 82 25.12 9.16 12.09
N LEU A 83 26.00 8.32 12.63
CA LEU A 83 27.44 8.48 12.52
C LEU A 83 28.14 7.16 12.89
N ASN A 84 28.93 6.65 11.93
CA ASN A 84 29.88 5.55 12.04
C ASN A 84 29.35 4.12 12.27
N ASP A 85 28.91 3.46 11.19
CA ASP A 85 29.56 2.19 10.82
C ASP A 85 29.31 1.85 9.34
N LYS A 86 30.38 1.76 8.56
CA LYS A 86 30.35 1.74 7.08
C LYS A 86 30.32 0.33 6.48
N LYS A 87 29.98 -0.72 7.24
CA LYS A 87 30.15 -2.11 6.76
C LYS A 87 28.88 -2.97 6.62
N ASN A 88 27.71 -2.53 7.10
CA ASN A 88 26.47 -3.33 7.04
C ASN A 88 25.31 -2.70 6.22
N GLY A 89 25.63 -1.83 5.24
CA GLY A 89 24.64 -1.05 4.49
C GLY A 89 23.65 -1.83 3.61
N ALA A 90 23.97 -3.06 3.19
CA ALA A 90 23.12 -3.82 2.27
C ALA A 90 21.96 -4.58 2.95
N VAL A 91 22.08 -4.87 4.26
CA VAL A 91 21.04 -5.60 5.01
C VAL A 91 20.09 -4.62 5.71
N LEU A 92 20.59 -3.50 6.22
CA LEU A 92 19.75 -2.47 6.85
C LEU A 92 18.92 -1.69 5.82
N SER A 93 19.44 -1.49 4.59
CA SER A 93 18.68 -0.87 3.50
C SER A 93 17.44 -1.69 3.10
N ARG A 94 17.51 -3.02 3.17
CA ARG A 94 16.35 -3.89 2.89
C ARG A 94 15.25 -3.83 3.96
N TYR A 95 15.60 -3.55 5.21
CA TYR A 95 14.61 -3.36 6.28
C TYR A 95 14.05 -1.93 6.33
N VAL A 96 14.83 -0.92 5.95
CA VAL A 96 14.40 0.48 5.93
C VAL A 96 13.57 0.81 4.68
N SER A 97 13.76 0.12 3.55
CA SER A 97 12.93 0.33 2.36
C SER A 97 11.51 -0.25 2.46
N ALA A 98 11.21 -1.04 3.48
CA ALA A 98 9.87 -1.55 3.76
C ALA A 98 9.03 -0.59 4.64
N GLY A 99 9.55 0.60 4.95
CA GLY A 99 8.98 1.55 5.91
C GLY A 99 8.43 2.86 5.33
N ILE A 100 8.51 3.09 4.01
CA ILE A 100 8.08 4.36 3.39
C ILE A 100 7.11 4.06 2.24
N GLY A 101 5.85 3.80 2.58
CA GLY A 101 4.77 3.68 1.60
C GLY A 101 3.83 2.54 1.96
N GLY A 102 2.74 2.84 2.66
CA GLY A 102 1.64 1.89 2.81
C GLY A 102 1.15 1.50 1.41
N ARG A 103 1.20 0.20 1.09
CA ARG A 103 0.68 -0.29 -0.18
C ARG A 103 -0.84 -0.11 -0.18
N TYR A 104 -1.45 0.13 -1.34
CA TYR A 104 -2.91 0.11 -1.38
C TYR A 104 -3.44 -1.32 -1.40
N ILE A 105 -4.63 -1.53 -0.83
CA ILE A 105 -5.41 -2.76 -0.99
C ILE A 105 -5.63 -3.00 -2.49
N PRO A 106 -5.57 -4.25 -2.99
CA PRO A 106 -5.87 -4.58 -4.39
C PRO A 106 -7.20 -3.95 -4.83
N LEU A 107 -7.26 -3.48 -6.09
CA LEU A 107 -8.46 -2.80 -6.59
C LEU A 107 -9.62 -3.79 -6.66
N GLY A 108 -10.75 -3.41 -6.04
CA GLY A 108 -12.02 -4.09 -6.25
C GLY A 108 -12.60 -3.82 -7.63
N VAL A 109 -13.71 -4.46 -7.95
CA VAL A 109 -14.38 -4.37 -9.26
C VAL A 109 -14.67 -2.92 -9.66
N SER A 110 -15.13 -2.08 -8.72
CA SER A 110 -15.38 -0.65 -8.96
C SER A 110 -14.13 0.15 -9.30
N GLY A 111 -12.98 -0.24 -8.76
CA GLY A 111 -11.68 0.36 -9.10
C GLY A 111 -11.22 -0.06 -10.49
N CYS A 112 -11.44 -1.32 -10.86
CA CYS A 112 -11.13 -1.82 -12.20
C CYS A 112 -12.00 -1.14 -13.28
N THR A 113 -13.30 -0.94 -13.02
CA THR A 113 -14.16 -0.22 -13.96
C THR A 113 -13.78 1.26 -14.07
N ALA A 114 -13.43 1.92 -12.96
CA ALA A 114 -12.93 3.30 -12.98
C ALA A 114 -11.61 3.42 -13.77
N LEU A 115 -10.68 2.47 -13.60
CA LEU A 115 -9.45 2.38 -14.38
C LEU A 115 -9.73 2.29 -15.88
N PHE A 116 -10.59 1.34 -16.26
CA PHE A 116 -10.91 1.10 -17.67
C PHE A 116 -11.53 2.33 -18.32
N MET A 117 -12.55 2.91 -17.68
CA MET A 117 -13.23 4.11 -18.20
C MET A 117 -12.29 5.31 -18.27
N SER A 118 -11.43 5.51 -17.27
CA SER A 118 -10.45 6.60 -17.28
C SER A 118 -9.38 6.42 -18.35
N ALA A 119 -8.92 5.19 -18.59
CA ALA A 119 -7.96 4.90 -19.65
C ALA A 119 -8.55 5.14 -21.04
N LEU A 120 -9.80 4.69 -21.26
CA LEU A 120 -10.53 4.95 -22.49
C LEU A 120 -10.73 6.46 -22.71
N CYS A 121 -11.16 7.18 -21.66
CA CYS A 121 -11.33 8.63 -21.66
C CYS A 121 -10.02 9.36 -22.03
N SER A 122 -8.90 8.93 -21.44
CA SER A 122 -7.56 9.45 -21.76
C SER A 122 -7.23 9.25 -23.25
N ALA A 123 -7.43 8.04 -23.78
CA ALA A 123 -7.23 7.75 -25.20
C ALA A 123 -8.12 8.61 -26.11
N LEU A 124 -9.38 8.83 -25.73
CA LEU A 124 -10.30 9.69 -26.48
C LEU A 124 -9.90 11.17 -26.46
N HIS A 125 -9.35 11.69 -25.35
CA HIS A 125 -8.77 13.04 -25.33
C HIS A 125 -7.59 13.17 -26.30
N LEU A 126 -6.73 12.15 -26.32
CA LEU A 126 -5.58 12.13 -27.24
C LEU A 126 -6.04 12.10 -28.70
N LEU A 127 -7.01 11.25 -29.03
CA LEU A 127 -7.58 11.15 -30.38
C LEU A 127 -8.23 12.48 -30.81
N HIS A 128 -9.02 13.11 -29.95
CA HIS A 128 -9.61 14.42 -30.26
C HIS A 128 -8.53 15.50 -30.43
N GLY A 129 -7.50 15.52 -29.58
CA GLY A 129 -6.39 16.47 -29.72
C GLY A 129 -5.69 16.35 -31.07
N PHE A 130 -5.43 15.12 -31.54
CA PHE A 130 -4.88 14.89 -32.88
C PHE A 130 -5.85 15.22 -34.01
N ASN A 131 -7.15 14.93 -33.85
CA ASN A 131 -8.15 15.30 -34.85
C ASN A 131 -8.23 16.82 -35.03
N VAL A 132 -8.22 17.58 -33.93
CA VAL A 132 -8.23 19.05 -33.97
C VAL A 132 -6.96 19.60 -34.61
N LEU A 133 -5.79 19.03 -34.30
CA LEU A 133 -4.54 19.39 -35.00
C LEU A 133 -4.62 19.07 -36.50
N GLY A 134 -5.17 17.91 -36.86
CA GLY A 134 -5.30 17.48 -38.25
C GLY A 134 -6.20 18.39 -39.07
N THR A 135 -7.37 18.76 -38.52
CA THR A 135 -8.29 19.71 -39.17
C THR A 135 -7.74 21.13 -39.19
N GLY A 136 -7.14 21.58 -38.09
CA GLY A 136 -6.56 22.93 -37.98
C GLY A 136 -5.36 23.18 -38.89
N VAL A 137 -4.57 22.15 -39.21
CA VAL A 137 -3.48 22.26 -40.20
C VAL A 137 -4.02 22.44 -41.63
N VAL A 138 -5.19 21.86 -41.93
CA VAL A 138 -5.85 21.98 -43.23
C VAL A 138 -6.55 23.34 -43.35
N ASP A 139 -7.18 23.80 -42.28
CA ASP A 139 -7.87 25.09 -42.20
C ASP A 139 -6.96 26.19 -41.63
N VAL A 140 -6.10 26.76 -42.48
CA VAL A 140 -5.05 27.76 -42.17
C VAL A 140 -5.58 29.09 -41.56
N TYR A 141 -6.88 29.22 -41.31
CA TYR A 141 -7.53 30.48 -40.89
C TYR A 141 -7.99 30.53 -39.43
N ASP A 142 -7.80 29.47 -38.65
CA ASP A 142 -8.35 29.39 -37.29
C ASP A 142 -7.26 29.51 -36.21
N GLU A 143 -6.86 30.73 -35.84
CA GLU A 143 -5.78 30.96 -34.85
C GLU A 143 -6.00 30.25 -33.49
N ASP A 144 -7.23 29.83 -33.19
CA ASP A 144 -7.60 29.19 -31.94
C ASP A 144 -7.47 27.65 -31.93
N PHE A 145 -7.22 26.98 -33.08
CA PHE A 145 -7.14 25.51 -33.14
C PHE A 145 -6.05 24.95 -32.22
N THR A 146 -4.94 25.67 -32.06
CA THR A 146 -3.81 25.25 -31.22
C THR A 146 -4.19 25.25 -29.75
N GLN A 147 -5.03 26.19 -29.31
CA GLN A 147 -5.49 26.29 -27.93
C GLN A 147 -6.45 25.16 -27.58
N TYR A 148 -7.39 24.83 -28.48
CA TYR A 148 -8.28 23.68 -28.32
C TYR A 148 -7.53 22.36 -28.30
N ALA A 149 -6.57 22.16 -29.22
CA ALA A 149 -5.70 20.99 -29.21
C ALA A 149 -4.93 20.87 -27.88
N ALA A 150 -4.34 21.97 -27.40
CA ALA A 150 -3.65 22.01 -26.12
C ALA A 150 -4.56 21.62 -24.95
N ALA A 151 -5.82 22.10 -24.92
CA ALA A 151 -6.79 21.75 -23.88
C ALA A 151 -7.11 20.23 -23.86
N PHE A 152 -7.17 19.57 -25.03
CA PHE A 152 -7.31 18.12 -25.12
C PHE A 152 -6.09 17.38 -24.59
N PHE A 153 -4.87 17.81 -24.92
CA PHE A 153 -3.64 17.19 -24.39
C PHE A 153 -3.50 17.41 -22.88
N ILE A 154 -3.81 18.60 -22.38
CA ILE A 154 -3.86 18.89 -20.95
C ILE A 154 -4.84 17.93 -20.26
N SER A 155 -6.05 17.75 -20.81
CA SER A 155 -7.04 16.79 -20.31
C SER A 155 -6.54 15.34 -20.32
N PHE A 156 -5.76 14.94 -21.34
CA PHE A 156 -5.07 13.64 -21.37
C PHE A 156 -4.10 13.47 -20.20
N PHE A 157 -3.22 14.44 -19.95
CA PHE A 157 -2.28 14.37 -18.84
C PHE A 157 -2.96 14.38 -17.47
N LEU A 158 -4.01 15.18 -17.28
CA LEU A 158 -4.76 15.22 -16.03
C LEU A 158 -5.50 13.92 -15.73
N THR A 159 -6.13 13.31 -16.74
CA THR A 159 -6.78 12.00 -16.59
C THR A 159 -5.76 10.89 -16.32
N GLY A 160 -4.60 10.91 -16.96
CA GLY A 160 -3.48 10.03 -16.64
C GLY A 160 -2.97 10.23 -15.21
N PHE A 161 -2.91 11.47 -14.74
CA PHE A 161 -2.52 11.77 -13.37
C PHE A 161 -3.58 11.32 -12.34
N GLN A 162 -4.87 11.41 -12.63
CA GLN A 162 -5.91 10.79 -11.79
C GLN A 162 -5.73 9.27 -11.67
N ILE A 163 -5.41 8.59 -12.78
CA ILE A 163 -5.10 7.15 -12.76
C ILE A 163 -3.86 6.89 -11.88
N TYR A 164 -2.81 7.70 -12.01
CA TYR A 164 -1.61 7.60 -11.16
C TYR A 164 -1.94 7.78 -9.67
N LEU A 165 -2.72 8.79 -9.30
CA LEU A 165 -3.17 9.02 -7.92
C LEU A 165 -4.01 7.88 -7.39
N MET A 166 -4.75 7.19 -8.27
CA MET A 166 -5.48 6.00 -7.87
C MET A 166 -4.55 4.84 -7.57
N LEU A 167 -3.46 4.65 -8.31
CA LEU A 167 -2.56 3.50 -8.18
C LEU A 167 -1.48 3.68 -7.10
N VAL A 168 -0.95 4.88 -6.91
CA VAL A 168 0.24 5.16 -6.08
C VAL A 168 -0.11 5.91 -4.80
N PRO A 169 0.35 5.45 -3.62
CA PRO A 169 0.04 6.10 -2.35
C PRO A 169 0.75 7.44 -2.22
N VAL A 170 -0.01 8.55 -2.20
CA VAL A 170 0.51 9.92 -2.06
C VAL A 170 0.00 10.58 -0.78
N LYS A 171 0.88 11.32 -0.10
CA LYS A 171 0.50 12.18 1.04
C LYS A 171 -0.42 13.31 0.53
N LYS A 172 -1.56 13.56 1.20
CA LYS A 172 -2.60 14.52 0.76
C LYS A 172 -3.30 14.18 -0.57
N LYS A 173 -3.49 12.88 -0.86
CA LYS A 173 -4.19 12.40 -2.08
C LYS A 173 -5.55 13.07 -2.36
N THR A 174 -6.32 13.43 -1.33
CA THR A 174 -7.68 13.98 -1.49
C THR A 174 -7.66 15.41 -2.03
N ALA A 175 -6.78 16.27 -1.52
CA ALA A 175 -6.62 17.63 -2.02
C ALA A 175 -6.11 17.63 -3.47
N LEU A 176 -5.15 16.75 -3.76
CA LEU A 176 -4.57 16.62 -5.09
C LEU A 176 -5.60 16.05 -6.09
N ALA A 177 -6.37 15.04 -5.71
CA ALA A 177 -7.45 14.51 -6.54
C ALA A 177 -8.55 15.55 -6.79
N GLY A 178 -8.94 16.32 -5.77
CA GLY A 178 -9.90 17.43 -5.92
C GLY A 178 -9.39 18.51 -6.87
N ALA A 179 -8.13 18.93 -6.75
CA ALA A 179 -7.52 19.90 -7.66
C ALA A 179 -7.51 19.39 -9.12
N THR A 180 -7.21 18.11 -9.32
CA THR A 180 -7.20 17.51 -10.67
C THR A 180 -8.59 17.43 -11.27
N LEU A 181 -9.62 17.11 -10.46
CA LEU A 181 -11.00 17.12 -10.91
C LEU A 181 -11.43 18.53 -11.33
N ALA A 182 -11.15 19.54 -10.50
CA ALA A 182 -11.47 20.93 -10.81
C ALA A 182 -10.81 21.38 -12.12
N SER A 183 -9.52 21.06 -12.29
CA SER A 183 -8.81 21.39 -13.52
C SER A 183 -9.34 20.64 -14.74
N ILE A 184 -9.75 19.38 -14.63
CA ILE A 184 -10.43 18.67 -15.72
C ILE A 184 -11.75 19.37 -16.06
N CYS A 185 -12.56 19.72 -15.06
CA CYS A 185 -13.83 20.44 -15.30
C CYS A 185 -13.59 21.77 -16.04
N LEU A 186 -12.57 22.53 -15.67
CA LEU A 186 -12.21 23.78 -16.36
C LEU A 186 -11.82 23.53 -17.82
N CYS A 187 -10.99 22.51 -18.10
CA CYS A 187 -10.63 22.17 -19.48
C CYS A 187 -11.85 21.74 -20.30
N GLN A 188 -12.78 20.98 -19.70
CA GLN A 188 -13.98 20.55 -20.41
C GLN A 188 -14.99 21.68 -20.64
N LEU A 189 -15.07 22.66 -19.72
CA LEU A 189 -15.86 23.87 -19.92
C LEU A 189 -15.29 24.72 -21.05
N TYR A 190 -13.96 24.85 -21.14
CA TYR A 190 -13.30 25.57 -22.23
C TYR A 190 -13.54 24.92 -23.60
N VAL A 191 -13.42 23.58 -23.67
CA VAL A 191 -13.62 22.82 -24.92
C VAL A 191 -15.11 22.67 -25.27
N TRP A 192 -16.03 22.97 -24.35
CA TRP A 192 -17.47 22.84 -24.56
C TRP A 192 -17.95 23.61 -25.79
N GLU A 193 -17.45 24.83 -25.96
CA GLU A 193 -17.82 25.71 -27.07
C GLU A 193 -17.47 25.09 -28.43
N TYR A 194 -16.33 24.40 -28.50
CA TYR A 194 -15.88 23.71 -29.70
C TYR A 194 -16.69 22.43 -30.01
N LYS A 195 -17.01 21.65 -28.97
CA LYS A 195 -17.63 20.33 -29.14
C LYS A 195 -19.12 20.38 -29.43
N ASN A 196 -19.79 21.46 -29.03
CA ASN A 196 -21.25 21.67 -29.10
C ASN A 196 -22.07 20.46 -28.63
N SER A 197 -21.52 19.63 -27.74
CA SER A 197 -22.09 18.35 -27.30
C SER A 197 -22.09 18.24 -25.78
N ILE A 198 -23.23 18.59 -25.21
CA ILE A 198 -23.51 18.60 -23.77
C ILE A 198 -23.29 17.20 -23.17
N ILE A 199 -23.80 16.17 -23.85
CA ILE A 199 -23.80 14.78 -23.38
C ILE A 199 -22.36 14.26 -23.25
N ALA A 200 -21.51 14.55 -24.25
CA ALA A 200 -20.11 14.12 -24.22
C ALA A 200 -19.37 14.74 -23.04
N THR A 201 -19.52 16.04 -22.80
CA THR A 201 -18.85 16.71 -21.68
C THR A 201 -19.33 16.18 -20.33
N LEU A 202 -20.63 15.97 -20.16
CA LEU A 202 -21.17 15.37 -18.94
C LEU A 202 -20.60 13.98 -18.69
N PHE A 203 -20.42 13.17 -19.73
CA PHE A 203 -19.78 11.86 -19.61
C PHE A 203 -18.33 11.96 -19.10
N TYR A 204 -17.52 12.86 -19.65
CA TYR A 204 -16.12 13.06 -19.19
C TYR A 204 -16.05 13.50 -17.73
N VAL A 205 -16.91 14.44 -17.32
CA VAL A 205 -16.99 14.92 -15.93
C VAL A 205 -17.49 13.82 -14.98
N ALA A 206 -18.45 12.99 -15.41
CA ALA A 206 -18.94 11.85 -14.63
C ALA A 206 -17.83 10.80 -14.39
N VAL A 207 -17.04 10.47 -15.42
CA VAL A 207 -15.92 9.53 -15.27
C VAL A 207 -14.83 10.09 -14.35
N ALA A 208 -14.48 11.38 -14.50
CA ALA A 208 -13.48 12.04 -13.65
C ALA A 208 -13.92 12.13 -12.18
N SER A 209 -15.20 12.43 -11.93
CA SER A 209 -15.76 12.49 -10.58
C SER A 209 -15.88 11.11 -9.93
N PHE A 210 -16.33 10.10 -10.68
CA PHE A 210 -16.35 8.71 -10.21
C PHE A 210 -14.95 8.23 -9.83
N THR A 211 -13.94 8.50 -10.66
CA THR A 211 -12.55 8.12 -10.36
C THR A 211 -12.01 8.86 -9.14
N THR A 212 -12.34 10.15 -9.00
CA THR A 212 -12.00 10.94 -7.79
C THR A 212 -12.65 10.36 -6.53
N PHE A 213 -13.91 9.93 -6.61
CA PHE A 213 -14.60 9.26 -5.51
C PHE A 213 -13.92 7.95 -5.10
N ILE A 214 -13.50 7.13 -6.07
CA ILE A 214 -12.73 5.92 -5.80
C ILE A 214 -11.37 6.24 -5.16
N ILE A 215 -10.66 7.29 -5.63
CA ILE A 215 -9.39 7.74 -5.02
C ILE A 215 -9.58 8.15 -3.56
N CYS A 216 -10.65 8.90 -3.26
CA CYS A 216 -10.97 9.35 -1.91
C CYS A 216 -11.30 8.18 -0.97
N THR A 217 -12.11 7.23 -1.44
CA THR A 217 -12.54 6.05 -0.66
C THR A 217 -11.47 4.95 -0.56
N ARG A 218 -10.41 4.99 -1.39
CA ARG A 218 -9.34 3.97 -1.38
C ARG A 218 -8.61 3.95 -0.04
N ARG A 219 -8.73 2.86 0.71
CA ARG A 219 -8.00 2.67 1.97
C ARG A 219 -6.56 2.25 1.70
N LEU A 220 -5.61 2.87 2.41
CA LEU A 220 -4.24 2.37 2.48
C LEU A 220 -4.28 1.05 3.27
N GLU A 221 -3.44 0.09 2.88
CA GLU A 221 -3.19 -1.12 3.68
C GLU A 221 -2.56 -0.62 5.00
N GLU A 222 -3.40 -0.37 6.01
CA GLU A 222 -2.92 -0.16 7.35
C GLU A 222 -2.15 -1.42 7.72
N LYS A 223 -0.87 -1.26 8.00
CA LYS A 223 -0.07 -2.32 8.62
C LYS A 223 -0.87 -2.78 9.82
N GLN A 224 -1.46 -3.98 9.75
CA GLN A 224 -2.21 -4.51 10.88
C GLN A 224 -1.27 -4.42 12.06
N LYS A 225 -1.61 -3.56 13.01
CA LYS A 225 -0.98 -3.56 14.30
C LYS A 225 -1.30 -4.93 14.87
N GLN A 226 -0.36 -5.86 14.73
CA GLN A 226 -0.40 -7.17 15.37
C GLN A 226 -0.29 -6.92 16.88
N TYR A 227 -1.37 -6.44 17.48
CA TYR A 227 -1.65 -6.63 18.90
C TYR A 227 -2.81 -7.61 18.94
N MET A 228 -2.46 -8.88 18.84
CA MET A 228 -3.22 -10.02 19.32
C MET A 228 -2.16 -11.12 19.36
N LEU A 229 -1.76 -11.63 20.51
CA LEU A 229 -2.53 -11.89 21.70
C LEU A 229 -1.46 -12.35 22.72
#